data_AF-A0A852JDM8-F1
#
_entry.id   AF-A0A852JDM8-F1
#
_cell.length_a   1.000
_cell.length_b   1.000
_cell.length_c   1.000
_cell.angle_alpha   90.00
_cell.angle_beta   90.00
_cell.angle_gamma   90.00
#
_symmetry.space_group_name_H-M   'P 1'
#
loop_
_entity.id
_entity.type
_entity.pdbx_description
1 polymer ?
#
loop_
_entity_poly.entity_id
_entity_poly.type
_entity_poly.pdbx_seq_one_letter_code
_entity_poly.pdbx_strand_id
1 'polypeptide(L)'
;ITPLKDNRTFIVSPYFDNRERKLTRVIGIVHHNEVKELYCWFCCHPDGKIYVSRADIDVHSDRFEFPYGATDIVCLEPENCDPTHVSIHQFPRGDIDQLPRFEIKNRKAEPFPVDFTVCISTMFGNYNNVLQFIQSMEMYRILGAQKVMIYKNNCSHLMEKVLKFYIEEGIVEVIPWPIDSHLKVSIMWHHSLDAKDIGYYGQITALNDCVYRNMRRSKFVLLNDADEIILPLKHPDWKTMMQSLQQQNPGAGVFLFENHIFPKTVSTPVFNISSWNTVPGVNILQHVHREPDR
;
A
#
# COMPACT_ATOMS: atom_id res chain seq x y z
N ILE A 1 9.51 8.16 0.21
CA ILE A 1 8.94 9.11 1.19
C ILE A 1 9.85 10.32 1.18
N THR A 2 9.29 11.51 1.02
CA THR A 2 10.06 12.75 0.90
C THR A 2 9.54 13.76 1.92
N PRO A 3 10.32 14.13 2.95
CA PRO A 3 9.92 15.19 3.89
C PRO A 3 9.87 16.54 3.17
N LEU A 4 8.88 17.36 3.51
CA LEU A 4 8.84 18.77 3.13
C LEU A 4 9.58 19.63 4.17
N LYS A 5 9.83 20.91 3.82
CA LYS A 5 10.56 21.87 4.66
C LYS A 5 9.93 22.10 6.04
N ASP A 6 8.66 21.78 6.21
CA ASP A 6 7.93 21.95 7.46
C ASP A 6 8.21 20.85 8.50
N ASN A 7 8.88 19.76 8.10
CA ASN A 7 9.13 18.57 8.93
C ASN A 7 7.86 17.97 9.55
N ARG A 8 6.69 18.24 8.95
CA ARG A 8 5.37 17.76 9.37
C ARG A 8 4.59 17.10 8.25
N THR A 9 5.02 17.30 7.01
CA THR A 9 4.43 16.73 5.80
C THR A 9 5.45 15.84 5.10
N PHE A 10 5.05 14.61 4.77
CA PHE A 10 5.87 13.66 4.03
C PHE A 10 5.11 13.18 2.80
N ILE A 11 5.68 13.38 1.62
CA ILE A 11 5.07 13.00 0.35
C ILE A 11 5.48 11.57 -0.02
N VAL A 12 4.49 10.74 -0.38
CA VAL A 12 4.71 9.37 -0.88
C VAL A 12 4.68 9.36 -2.40
N SER A 13 3.56 9.72 -3.02
CA SER A 13 3.42 9.73 -4.48
C SER A 13 2.18 10.52 -4.94
N PRO A 14 2.27 11.29 -6.04
CA PRO A 14 1.12 11.89 -6.72
C PRO A 14 0.54 10.96 -7.78
N TYR A 15 -0.79 10.93 -7.87
CA TYR A 15 -1.54 10.19 -8.88
C TYR A 15 -2.57 11.10 -9.55
N PHE A 16 -2.64 11.05 -10.88
CA PHE A 16 -3.75 11.63 -11.62
C PHE A 16 -5.00 10.82 -11.36
N ASP A 17 -6.08 11.50 -10.98
CA ASP A 17 -7.38 10.91 -10.71
C ASP A 17 -8.43 11.76 -11.41
N ASN A 18 -9.18 11.13 -12.32
CA ASN A 18 -10.23 11.76 -13.11
C ASN A 18 -11.56 11.01 -13.02
N ARG A 19 -11.74 10.21 -11.95
CA ARG A 19 -12.97 9.43 -11.76
C ARG A 19 -14.18 10.31 -11.48
N GLU A 20 -13.98 11.41 -10.75
CA GLU A 20 -15.02 12.40 -10.45
C GLU A 20 -14.73 13.77 -11.07
N ARG A 21 -13.51 14.29 -10.87
CA ARG A 21 -13.04 15.58 -11.38
C ARG A 21 -11.58 15.46 -11.79
N LYS A 22 -11.10 16.36 -12.64
CA LYS A 22 -9.67 16.42 -13.03
C LYS A 22 -8.83 16.89 -11.84
N LEU A 23 -8.20 15.96 -11.13
CA LEU A 23 -7.40 16.27 -9.95
C LEU A 23 -6.11 15.45 -9.89
N THR A 24 -5.14 15.98 -9.15
CA THR A 24 -4.00 15.21 -8.65
C THR A 24 -4.25 14.89 -7.19
N ARG A 25 -4.18 13.61 -6.85
CA ARG A 25 -4.26 13.11 -5.48
C ARG A 25 -2.87 12.71 -5.03
N VAL A 26 -2.36 13.36 -4.00
CA VAL A 26 -1.04 13.10 -3.45
C VAL A 26 -1.18 12.30 -2.17
N ILE A 27 -0.66 11.07 -2.20
CA ILE A 27 -0.58 10.22 -1.03
C ILE A 27 0.56 10.73 -0.16
N GLY A 28 0.25 10.98 1.11
CA GLY A 28 1.20 11.54 2.06
C GLY A 28 0.97 11.04 3.48
N ILE A 29 1.83 11.55 4.36
CA ILE A 29 1.73 11.40 5.81
C ILE A 29 1.83 12.80 6.40
N VAL A 30 0.85 13.23 7.18
CA VAL A 30 0.85 14.57 7.78
C VAL A 30 0.57 14.52 9.28
N HIS A 31 1.12 15.48 10.01
CA HIS A 31 0.73 15.71 11.39
C HIS A 31 -0.68 16.30 11.44
N HIS A 32 -1.66 15.53 11.92
CA HIS A 32 -3.10 15.84 11.80
C HIS A 32 -3.49 17.20 12.38
N ASN A 33 -2.78 17.69 13.40
CA ASN A 33 -3.09 18.94 14.08
C ASN A 33 -2.19 20.11 13.68
N GLU A 34 -1.02 19.88 13.10
CA GLU A 34 -0.04 20.97 12.87
C GLU A 34 -0.03 21.42 11.40
N VAL A 35 -0.40 20.53 10.47
CA VAL A 35 -0.54 20.89 9.06
C VAL A 35 -1.96 21.41 8.83
N LYS A 36 -2.09 22.69 8.53
CA LYS A 36 -3.39 23.37 8.32
C LYS A 36 -3.67 23.71 6.87
N GLU A 37 -2.62 24.05 6.13
CA GLU A 37 -2.73 24.43 4.73
C GLU A 37 -1.57 23.85 3.94
N LEU A 38 -1.89 23.39 2.75
CA LEU A 38 -0.96 22.98 1.73
C LEU A 38 -1.47 23.50 0.39
N TYR A 39 -0.55 23.74 -0.52
CA TYR A 39 -0.80 24.26 -1.85
C TYR A 39 -0.05 23.37 -2.85
N CYS A 40 -0.75 22.99 -3.92
CA CYS A 40 -0.18 22.28 -5.04
C CYS A 40 0.22 23.26 -6.14
N TRP A 41 1.49 23.17 -6.53
CA TRP A 41 2.10 23.98 -7.56
C TRP A 41 2.31 23.09 -8.79
N PHE A 42 1.54 23.37 -9.83
CA PHE A 42 1.57 22.64 -11.09
C PHE A 42 2.37 23.41 -12.14
N CYS A 43 3.34 22.74 -12.74
CA CYS A 43 4.10 23.30 -13.86
C CYS A 43 3.42 22.93 -15.19
N CYS A 44 2.80 23.92 -15.84
CA CYS A 44 2.18 23.72 -17.15
C CYS A 44 3.21 23.98 -18.27
N HIS A 45 3.51 22.95 -19.06
CA HIS A 45 4.25 23.12 -20.32
C HIS A 45 3.28 23.41 -21.50
N PRO A 46 3.71 24.15 -22.54
CA PRO A 46 5.05 24.70 -22.78
C PRO A 46 5.30 26.10 -22.17
N ASP A 47 4.27 26.82 -21.72
CA ASP A 47 4.38 28.23 -21.31
C ASP A 47 5.17 28.46 -20.02
N GLY A 48 5.50 27.41 -19.26
CA GLY A 48 6.19 27.52 -17.97
C GLY A 48 5.35 28.20 -16.88
N LYS A 49 4.05 28.42 -17.14
CA LYS A 49 3.13 29.02 -16.17
C LYS A 49 2.94 28.06 -15.00
N ILE A 50 3.08 28.63 -13.82
CA ILE A 50 2.82 27.95 -12.56
C ILE A 50 1.36 28.17 -12.20
N TYR A 51 0.63 27.08 -12.01
CA TYR A 51 -0.72 27.14 -11.44
C TYR A 51 -0.67 26.66 -9.99
N VAL A 52 -1.22 27.47 -9.08
CA VAL A 52 -1.26 27.16 -7.66
C VAL A 52 -2.71 26.91 -7.26
N SER A 53 -2.96 25.73 -6.70
CA SER A 53 -4.25 25.38 -6.10
C SER A 53 -4.09 25.13 -4.61
N ARG A 54 -5.07 25.55 -3.82
CA ARG A 54 -5.17 25.13 -2.42
C ARG A 54 -5.49 23.63 -2.40
N ALA A 55 -4.74 22.86 -1.63
CA ALA A 55 -5.03 21.46 -1.42
C ALA A 55 -6.16 21.28 -0.41
N ASP A 56 -7.03 20.31 -0.66
CA ASP A 56 -7.86 19.71 0.37
C ASP A 56 -7.07 18.61 1.07
N ILE A 57 -7.01 18.63 2.40
CA ILE A 57 -6.15 17.76 3.20
C ILE A 57 -7.06 16.79 3.95
N ASP A 58 -7.19 15.58 3.41
CA ASP A 58 -8.00 14.53 4.01
C ASP A 58 -7.09 13.55 4.78
N VAL A 59 -6.98 13.78 6.10
CA VAL A 59 -6.25 12.90 7.01
C VAL A 59 -7.17 11.76 7.42
N HIS A 60 -6.74 10.52 7.16
CA HIS A 60 -7.56 9.34 7.44
C HIS A 60 -7.85 9.21 8.94
N SER A 61 -9.11 8.90 9.26
CA SER A 61 -9.60 8.85 10.64
C SER A 61 -9.10 7.64 11.44
N ASP A 62 -8.67 6.58 10.75
CA ASP A 62 -8.13 5.31 11.27
C ASP A 62 -6.65 5.42 11.70
N ARG A 63 -6.21 6.61 12.10
CA ARG A 63 -4.86 6.86 12.63
C ARG A 63 -4.60 6.28 14.02
N PHE A 64 -5.58 5.65 14.67
CA PHE A 64 -5.45 5.04 16.01
C PHE A 64 -4.73 5.93 17.05
N GLU A 65 -5.19 7.18 17.12
CA GLU A 65 -4.66 8.24 17.99
C GLU A 65 -3.21 8.70 17.72
N PHE A 66 -2.51 8.14 16.73
CA PHE A 66 -1.16 8.60 16.37
C PHE A 66 -1.16 10.04 15.84
N PRO A 67 -0.12 10.84 16.13
CA PRO A 67 -0.04 12.24 15.70
C PRO A 67 0.10 12.41 14.18
N TYR A 68 0.72 11.43 13.50
CA TYR A 68 0.79 11.38 12.05
C TYR A 68 -0.16 10.33 11.48
N GLY A 69 -0.88 10.68 10.41
CA GLY A 69 -1.84 9.80 9.74
C GLY A 69 -1.57 9.67 8.24
N ALA A 70 -2.09 8.62 7.63
CA ALA A 70 -2.22 8.53 6.18
C ALA A 70 -3.07 9.70 5.67
N THR A 71 -2.72 10.27 4.52
CA THR A 71 -3.37 11.50 4.04
C THR A 71 -3.49 11.50 2.54
N ASP A 72 -4.66 11.91 2.08
CA ASP A 72 -4.96 12.29 0.71
C ASP A 72 -4.90 13.82 0.60
N ILE A 73 -3.84 14.33 -0.04
CA ILE A 73 -3.69 15.76 -0.36
C ILE A 73 -4.24 15.94 -1.76
N VAL A 74 -5.48 16.42 -1.85
CA VAL A 74 -6.26 16.49 -3.10
C VAL A 74 -6.17 17.88 -3.71
N CYS A 75 -5.74 17.95 -4.97
CA CYS A 75 -5.51 19.21 -5.66
C CYS A 75 -6.20 19.24 -7.00
N LEU A 76 -7.04 20.25 -7.22
CA LEU A 76 -7.68 20.48 -8.51
C LEU A 76 -6.63 20.88 -9.55
N GLU A 77 -6.60 20.16 -10.67
CA GLU A 77 -5.73 20.51 -11.78
C GLU A 77 -6.33 21.66 -12.58
N PRO A 78 -5.49 22.53 -13.18
CA PRO A 78 -5.97 23.55 -14.09
C PRO A 78 -6.63 22.92 -15.32
N GLU A 79 -7.75 23.50 -15.78
CA GLU A 79 -8.47 23.01 -16.97
C GLU A 79 -7.64 23.14 -18.25
N ASN A 80 -6.87 24.23 -18.34
CA ASN A 80 -6.14 24.62 -19.55
C ASN A 80 -4.77 23.95 -19.70
N CYS A 81 -4.40 23.02 -18.82
CA CYS A 81 -3.10 22.34 -18.92
C CYS A 81 -3.12 20.94 -18.29
N ASP A 82 -2.22 20.06 -18.74
CA ASP A 82 -2.04 18.71 -18.20
C ASP A 82 -0.65 18.61 -17.53
N PRO A 83 -0.53 18.96 -16.24
CA PRO A 83 0.76 19.10 -15.60
C PRO A 83 1.44 17.76 -15.37
N THR A 84 2.66 17.53 -15.85
CA THR A 84 3.33 16.23 -15.62
C THR A 84 3.89 16.07 -14.20
N HIS A 85 4.07 17.19 -13.49
CA HIS A 85 4.65 17.24 -12.15
C HIS A 85 3.87 18.18 -11.24
N VAL A 86 3.96 17.92 -9.94
CA VAL A 86 3.44 18.78 -8.87
C VAL A 86 4.50 18.99 -7.80
N SER A 87 4.53 20.18 -7.20
CA SER A 87 5.25 20.46 -5.96
C SER A 87 4.24 20.81 -4.86
N ILE A 88 4.53 20.44 -3.62
CA ILE A 88 3.67 20.70 -2.46
C ILE A 88 4.35 21.68 -1.53
N HIS A 89 3.62 22.69 -1.06
CA HIS A 89 4.17 23.74 -0.20
C HIS A 89 3.12 24.30 0.77
N GLN A 90 3.55 24.81 1.93
CA GLN A 90 2.64 25.39 2.93
C GLN A 90 2.05 26.75 2.53
N PHE A 91 2.66 27.44 1.56
CA PHE A 91 2.25 28.79 1.16
C PHE A 91 1.93 28.86 -0.34
N PRO A 92 0.99 29.75 -0.75
CA PRO A 92 0.62 29.97 -2.15
C PRO A 92 1.63 30.82 -2.92
N ARG A 93 2.63 31.38 -2.23
CA ARG A 93 3.73 32.15 -2.80
C ARG A 93 5.06 31.59 -2.32
N GLY A 94 6.10 31.75 -3.12
CA GLY A 94 7.41 31.18 -2.85
C GLY A 94 8.20 30.95 -4.14
N ASP A 95 9.41 30.42 -3.97
CA ASP A 95 10.29 30.03 -5.07
C ASP A 95 10.11 28.53 -5.37
N ILE A 96 9.47 28.22 -6.51
CA ILE A 96 9.18 26.84 -6.92
C ILE A 96 10.44 26.04 -7.21
N ASP A 97 11.52 26.70 -7.65
CA ASP A 97 12.76 26.01 -8.05
C ASP A 97 13.46 25.37 -6.86
N GLN A 98 13.11 25.80 -5.64
CA GLN A 98 13.58 25.22 -4.39
C GLN A 98 12.66 24.12 -3.84
N LEU A 99 11.54 23.82 -4.50
CA LEU A 99 10.58 22.81 -4.07
C LEU A 99 10.88 21.46 -4.72
N PRO A 100 10.77 20.35 -3.97
CA PRO A 100 10.76 19.02 -4.58
C PRO A 100 9.66 18.92 -5.63
N ARG A 101 10.00 18.42 -6.82
CA ARG A 101 9.06 18.15 -7.91
C ARG A 101 8.76 16.66 -7.94
N PHE A 102 7.47 16.32 -7.95
CA PHE A 102 6.99 14.94 -7.98
C PHE A 102 6.28 14.67 -9.29
N GLU A 103 6.67 13.60 -9.98
CA GLU A 103 5.97 13.14 -11.18
C GLU A 103 4.54 12.68 -10.82
N ILE A 104 3.56 13.13 -11.60
CA ILE A 104 2.17 12.71 -11.46
C ILE A 104 1.97 11.40 -12.24
N LYS A 105 1.77 10.31 -11.49
CA LYS A 105 1.60 8.97 -12.04
C LYS A 105 0.19 8.77 -12.63
N ASN A 106 0.00 7.69 -13.37
CA ASN A 106 -1.29 7.24 -13.94
C ASN A 106 -1.96 8.20 -14.94
N ARG A 107 -1.20 9.10 -15.58
CA ARG A 107 -1.76 10.00 -16.60
C ARG A 107 -2.25 9.30 -17.86
N LYS A 108 -1.59 8.21 -18.27
CA LYS A 108 -1.98 7.43 -19.44
C LYS A 108 -2.97 6.34 -19.04
N ALA A 109 -4.11 6.30 -19.71
CA ALA A 109 -5.03 5.19 -19.60
C ALA A 109 -4.49 4.04 -20.45
N GLU A 110 -3.96 3.02 -19.80
CA GLU A 110 -3.60 1.75 -20.43
C GLU A 110 -4.61 0.68 -20.01
N PRO A 111 -4.97 -0.28 -20.87
CA PRO A 111 -5.79 -1.41 -20.47
C PRO A 111 -5.09 -2.13 -19.32
N PHE A 112 -5.86 -2.61 -18.33
CA PHE A 112 -5.28 -3.29 -17.16
C PHE A 112 -4.39 -4.46 -17.60
N PRO A 113 -3.06 -4.39 -17.42
CA PRO A 113 -2.16 -5.48 -17.79
C PRO A 113 -2.34 -6.72 -16.89
N VAL A 114 -2.99 -6.56 -15.73
CA VAL A 114 -3.08 -7.58 -14.68
C VAL A 114 -4.53 -7.68 -14.18
N ASP A 115 -5.02 -8.91 -13.98
CA ASP A 115 -6.31 -9.17 -13.33
C ASP A 115 -6.20 -8.97 -11.81
N PHE A 116 -5.17 -9.55 -11.17
CA PHE A 116 -5.02 -9.55 -9.71
C PHE A 116 -3.63 -9.09 -9.24
N THR A 117 -3.63 -8.06 -8.39
CA THR A 117 -2.45 -7.64 -7.62
C THR A 117 -2.72 -7.73 -6.14
N VAL A 118 -1.82 -8.39 -5.39
CA VAL A 118 -1.83 -8.42 -3.93
C VAL A 118 -0.94 -7.30 -3.40
N CYS A 119 -1.48 -6.44 -2.55
CA CYS A 119 -0.75 -5.43 -1.82
C CYS A 119 -0.49 -5.95 -0.40
N ILE A 120 0.78 -6.28 -0.13
CA ILE A 120 1.25 -6.49 1.23
C ILE A 120 1.70 -5.13 1.75
N SER A 121 1.26 -4.82 2.98
CA SER A 121 1.59 -3.58 3.68
C SER A 121 3.10 -3.48 3.96
N THR A 122 3.48 -3.11 5.17
CA THR A 122 4.89 -2.87 5.51
C THR A 122 5.58 -4.14 5.97
N MET A 123 6.65 -4.53 5.28
CA MET A 123 7.59 -5.57 5.75
C MET A 123 8.62 -4.90 6.67
N PHE A 124 8.40 -5.00 7.98
CA PHE A 124 9.20 -4.37 9.04
C PHE A 124 9.67 -5.36 10.12
N GLY A 125 10.41 -4.84 11.10
CA GLY A 125 10.76 -5.58 12.32
C GLY A 125 11.78 -6.70 12.10
N ASN A 126 12.67 -6.53 11.13
CA ASN A 126 13.58 -7.57 10.64
C ASN A 126 12.81 -8.84 10.23
N TYR A 127 11.80 -8.66 9.38
CA TYR A 127 10.91 -9.73 8.94
C TYR A 127 11.70 -10.98 8.50
N ASN A 128 11.45 -12.10 9.18
CA ASN A 128 12.18 -13.36 9.00
C ASN A 128 11.25 -14.58 8.95
N ASN A 129 9.97 -14.38 8.67
CA ASN A 129 9.01 -15.47 8.52
C ASN A 129 9.03 -16.00 7.08
N VAL A 130 10.16 -16.62 6.73
CA VAL A 130 10.54 -17.02 5.37
C VAL A 130 9.65 -18.11 4.82
N LEU A 131 9.45 -19.20 5.58
CA LEU A 131 8.65 -20.33 5.14
C LEU A 131 7.19 -19.92 4.88
N GLN A 132 6.59 -19.17 5.82
CA GLN A 132 5.22 -18.67 5.64
C GLN A 132 5.12 -17.77 4.41
N PHE A 133 6.06 -16.84 4.21
CA PHE A 133 6.03 -15.96 3.05
C PHE A 133 6.08 -16.74 1.73
N ILE A 134 6.96 -17.74 1.61
CA ILE A 134 7.03 -18.61 0.42
C ILE A 134 5.68 -19.31 0.21
N GLN A 135 5.11 -19.91 1.26
CA GLN A 135 3.82 -20.60 1.16
C GLN A 135 2.68 -19.66 0.75
N SER A 136 2.65 -18.43 1.27
CA SER A 136 1.69 -17.40 0.85
C SER A 136 1.88 -17.01 -0.62
N MET A 137 3.12 -16.80 -1.08
CA MET A 137 3.41 -16.47 -2.49
C MET A 137 2.96 -17.56 -3.45
N GLU A 138 3.25 -18.83 -3.14
CA GLU A 138 2.81 -19.95 -3.97
C GLU A 138 1.28 -20.07 -3.96
N MET A 139 0.63 -19.86 -2.81
CA MET A 139 -0.84 -19.84 -2.75
C MET A 139 -1.44 -18.70 -3.57
N TYR A 140 -0.89 -17.49 -3.51
CA TYR A 140 -1.33 -16.38 -4.35
C TYR A 140 -1.20 -16.71 -5.84
N ARG A 141 -0.09 -17.34 -6.25
CA ARG A 141 0.12 -17.80 -7.62
C ARG A 141 -0.94 -18.84 -8.04
N ILE A 142 -1.20 -19.84 -7.20
CA ILE A 142 -2.24 -20.86 -7.44
C ILE A 142 -3.63 -20.22 -7.59
N LEU A 143 -3.93 -19.20 -6.77
CA LEU A 143 -5.23 -18.51 -6.76
C LEU A 143 -5.40 -17.49 -7.90
N GLY A 144 -4.33 -17.20 -8.65
CA GLY A 144 -4.35 -16.37 -9.86
C GLY A 144 -3.72 -14.97 -9.71
N ALA A 145 -2.96 -14.70 -8.65
CA ALA A 145 -2.18 -13.48 -8.54
C ALA A 145 -1.10 -13.40 -9.63
N GLN A 146 -1.01 -12.27 -10.31
CA GLN A 146 0.06 -12.01 -11.28
C GLN A 146 1.11 -11.06 -10.73
N LYS A 147 0.74 -10.24 -9.74
CA LYS A 147 1.64 -9.31 -9.07
C LYS A 147 1.42 -9.32 -7.56
N VAL A 148 2.51 -9.15 -6.83
CA VAL A 148 2.53 -8.92 -5.40
C VAL A 148 3.41 -7.70 -5.14
N MET A 149 2.84 -6.64 -4.58
CA MET A 149 3.56 -5.45 -4.18
C MET A 149 3.86 -5.48 -2.69
N ILE A 150 5.10 -5.16 -2.32
CA ILE A 150 5.57 -5.23 -0.94
C ILE A 150 6.25 -3.91 -0.58
N TYR A 151 5.75 -3.24 0.47
CA TYR A 151 6.39 -2.04 0.99
C TYR A 151 7.45 -2.43 2.01
N LYS A 152 8.70 -2.49 1.58
CA LYS A 152 9.78 -3.05 2.37
C LYS A 152 10.51 -1.99 3.17
N ASN A 153 10.43 -2.08 4.50
CA ASN A 153 11.29 -1.34 5.40
C ASN A 153 12.58 -2.12 5.67
N ASN A 154 12.48 -3.31 6.27
CA ASN A 154 13.62 -4.19 6.50
C ASN A 154 13.20 -5.67 6.64
N CYS A 155 14.12 -6.57 6.31
CA CYS A 155 13.93 -8.01 6.44
C CYS A 155 15.27 -8.72 6.62
N SER A 156 15.22 -10.01 6.94
CA SER A 156 16.44 -10.81 7.08
C SER A 156 17.16 -11.00 5.74
N HIS A 157 18.45 -11.31 5.78
CA HIS A 157 19.24 -11.59 4.57
C HIS A 157 18.71 -12.81 3.80
N LEU A 158 18.10 -13.79 4.48
CA LEU A 158 17.47 -14.92 3.80
C LEU A 158 16.20 -14.46 3.07
N MET A 159 15.40 -13.59 3.67
CA MET A 159 14.22 -13.01 3.03
C MET A 159 14.62 -12.18 1.79
N GLU A 160 15.73 -11.43 1.83
CA GLU A 160 16.23 -10.69 0.66
C GLU A 160 16.48 -11.62 -0.54
N LYS A 161 17.04 -12.81 -0.31
CA LYS A 161 17.27 -13.81 -1.38
C LYS A 161 15.94 -14.32 -1.95
N VAL A 162 14.95 -14.55 -1.09
CA VAL A 162 13.62 -15.01 -1.51
C VAL A 162 12.89 -13.93 -2.29
N LEU A 163 12.93 -12.67 -1.84
CA LEU A 163 12.38 -11.55 -2.59
C LEU A 163 13.04 -11.41 -3.96
N LYS A 164 14.38 -11.53 -4.02
CA LYS A 164 15.12 -11.48 -5.28
C LYS A 164 14.64 -12.55 -6.26
N PHE A 165 14.43 -13.79 -5.81
CA PHE A 165 13.89 -14.86 -6.64
C PHE A 165 12.54 -14.48 -7.26
N TYR A 166 11.56 -14.04 -6.44
CA TYR A 166 10.24 -13.68 -6.96
C TYR A 166 10.21 -12.37 -7.79
N ILE A 167 11.17 -11.47 -7.58
CA ILE A 167 11.38 -10.30 -8.45
C ILE A 167 11.88 -10.75 -9.82
N GLU A 168 12.85 -11.66 -9.87
CA GLU A 168 13.40 -12.21 -11.12
C GLU A 168 12.36 -13.03 -11.90
N GLU A 169 11.46 -13.73 -11.20
CA GLU A 169 10.29 -14.37 -11.81
C GLU A 169 9.21 -13.37 -12.28
N GLY A 170 9.31 -12.10 -11.89
CA GLY A 170 8.41 -11.03 -12.33
C GLY A 170 7.09 -10.92 -11.56
N ILE A 171 6.86 -11.74 -10.53
CA ILE A 171 5.63 -11.69 -9.71
C ILE A 171 5.73 -10.64 -8.59
N VAL A 172 6.89 -10.44 -7.98
CA VAL A 172 7.06 -9.49 -6.87
C VAL A 172 7.60 -8.14 -7.34
N GLU A 173 7.00 -7.05 -6.86
CA GLU A 173 7.50 -5.69 -6.95
C GLU A 173 7.74 -5.13 -5.54
N VAL A 174 9.00 -4.83 -5.23
CA VAL A 174 9.37 -4.25 -3.93
C VAL A 174 9.43 -2.73 -4.02
N ILE A 175 8.68 -2.06 -3.14
CA ILE A 175 8.70 -0.61 -2.96
C ILE A 175 9.54 -0.29 -1.71
N PRO A 176 10.65 0.44 -1.84
CA PRO A 176 11.41 0.89 -0.67
C PRO A 176 10.55 1.75 0.27
N TRP A 177 10.54 1.42 1.56
CA TRP A 177 9.73 2.09 2.58
C TRP A 177 10.56 2.57 3.78
N PRO A 178 11.42 3.59 3.61
CA PRO A 178 12.36 4.07 4.63
C PRO A 178 11.69 5.02 5.64
N ILE A 179 10.49 4.69 6.12
CA ILE A 179 9.68 5.57 6.98
C ILE A 179 10.37 5.89 8.32
N ASP A 180 11.14 4.95 8.85
CA ASP A 180 11.90 5.04 10.09
C ASP A 180 13.09 6.01 10.00
N SER A 181 13.49 6.39 8.78
CA SER A 181 14.46 7.48 8.56
C SER A 181 13.85 8.87 8.76
N HIS A 182 12.53 8.97 8.92
CA HIS A 182 11.78 10.22 8.93
C HIS A 182 10.87 10.39 10.15
N LEU A 183 10.31 9.29 10.66
CA LEU A 183 9.36 9.27 11.76
C LEU A 183 9.76 8.20 12.78
N LYS A 184 9.43 8.43 14.06
CA LYS A 184 9.47 7.38 15.07
C LYS A 184 8.32 6.42 14.82
N VAL A 185 8.63 5.21 14.36
CA VAL A 185 7.63 4.20 14.00
C VAL A 185 7.34 3.23 15.14
N SER A 186 6.06 2.90 15.31
CA SER A 186 5.60 1.90 16.26
C SER A 186 5.35 0.54 15.59
N ILE A 187 5.54 -0.53 16.37
CA ILE A 187 5.07 -1.89 16.06
C ILE A 187 3.65 -2.15 16.61
N MET A 188 3.07 -1.17 17.32
CA MET A 188 1.76 -1.28 17.96
C MET A 188 0.70 -0.60 17.11
N TRP A 189 -0.53 -1.09 17.24
CA TRP A 189 -1.70 -0.56 16.53
C TRP A 189 -2.22 0.76 17.11
N HIS A 190 -1.96 1.06 18.39
CA HIS A 190 -2.51 2.24 19.08
C HIS A 190 -1.44 3.09 19.73
N HIS A 191 -1.60 4.41 19.66
CA HIS A 191 -0.65 5.38 20.24
C HIS A 191 -0.48 5.21 21.75
N SER A 192 -1.54 4.85 22.48
CA SER A 192 -1.45 4.62 23.93
C SER A 192 -0.57 3.43 24.34
N LEU A 193 -0.28 2.50 23.42
CA LEU A 193 0.57 1.34 23.67
C LEU A 193 2.05 1.64 23.40
N ASP A 194 2.35 2.61 22.55
CA ASP A 194 3.70 3.05 22.20
C ASP A 194 3.62 4.46 21.59
N ALA A 195 3.90 5.48 22.42
CA ALA A 195 3.68 6.90 22.13
C ALA A 195 4.72 7.46 21.12
N LYS A 196 4.65 6.95 19.90
CA LYS A 196 5.49 7.31 18.75
C LYS A 196 4.68 8.06 17.70
N ASP A 197 5.33 8.36 16.57
CA ASP A 197 4.75 9.25 15.57
C ASP A 197 3.67 8.56 14.72
N ILE A 198 3.84 7.27 14.40
CA ILE A 198 2.93 6.51 13.53
C ILE A 198 2.93 5.00 13.85
N GLY A 199 1.75 4.38 13.76
CA GLY A 199 1.52 2.94 13.99
C GLY A 199 1.95 2.06 12.81
N TYR A 200 2.32 0.81 13.10
CA TYR A 200 2.69 -0.24 12.13
C TYR A 200 3.51 0.27 10.94
N TYR A 201 4.54 1.07 11.18
CA TYR A 201 5.41 1.59 10.11
C TYR A 201 4.65 2.30 8.98
N GLY A 202 3.47 2.87 9.24
CA GLY A 202 2.64 3.53 8.22
C GLY A 202 1.97 2.57 7.24
N GLN A 203 1.57 1.38 7.71
CA GLN A 203 0.81 0.37 6.97
C GLN A 203 -0.35 0.95 6.15
N ILE A 204 -1.15 1.84 6.75
CA ILE A 204 -2.33 2.44 6.09
C ILE A 204 -1.89 3.27 4.89
N THR A 205 -0.83 4.08 5.06
CA THR A 205 -0.27 4.88 3.97
C THR A 205 0.31 4.00 2.85
N ALA A 206 0.99 2.91 3.20
CA ALA A 206 1.53 1.95 2.23
C ALA A 206 0.42 1.30 1.41
N LEU A 207 -0.64 0.81 2.06
CA LEU A 207 -1.80 0.22 1.39
C LEU A 207 -2.55 1.25 0.52
N ASN A 208 -2.70 2.49 1.01
CA ASN A 208 -3.31 3.57 0.23
C ASN A 208 -2.49 3.87 -1.04
N ASP A 209 -1.15 4.01 -0.94
CA ASP A 209 -0.28 4.14 -2.11
C ASP A 209 -0.45 2.95 -3.06
N CYS A 210 -0.61 1.73 -2.54
CA CYS A 210 -0.74 0.54 -3.36
C CYS A 210 -2.04 0.51 -4.17
N VAL A 211 -3.16 0.93 -3.58
CA VAL A 211 -4.45 1.09 -4.27
C VAL A 211 -4.30 2.06 -5.45
N TYR A 212 -3.77 3.26 -5.19
CA TYR A 212 -3.64 4.27 -6.24
C TYR A 212 -2.60 3.92 -7.30
N ARG A 213 -1.49 3.31 -6.91
CA ARG A 213 -0.49 2.76 -7.83
C ARG A 213 -1.10 1.75 -8.79
N ASN A 214 -2.08 0.97 -8.35
CA ASN A 214 -2.72 -0.07 -9.14
C ASN A 214 -4.04 0.34 -9.78
N MET A 215 -4.55 1.54 -9.52
CA MET A 215 -5.83 2.04 -10.03
C MET A 215 -6.01 1.91 -11.56
N ARG A 216 -4.92 1.91 -12.32
CA ARG A 216 -4.91 1.68 -13.78
C ARG A 216 -4.05 0.49 -14.22
N ARG A 217 -3.50 -0.28 -13.27
CA ARG A 217 -2.63 -1.43 -13.55
C ARG A 217 -3.31 -2.78 -13.30
N SER A 218 -4.31 -2.82 -12.41
CA SER A 218 -4.92 -4.06 -11.97
C SER A 218 -6.44 -3.97 -12.01
N LYS A 219 -7.11 -5.03 -12.46
CA LYS A 219 -8.57 -5.13 -12.41
C LYS A 219 -9.07 -5.28 -10.97
N PHE A 220 -8.36 -6.06 -10.16
CA PHE A 220 -8.60 -6.24 -8.74
C PHE A 220 -7.32 -6.03 -7.94
N VAL A 221 -7.46 -5.35 -6.81
CA VAL A 221 -6.38 -5.13 -5.84
C VAL A 221 -6.83 -5.75 -4.52
N LEU A 222 -6.00 -6.64 -3.98
CA LEU A 222 -6.21 -7.26 -2.68
C LEU A 222 -5.34 -6.54 -1.65
N LEU A 223 -5.88 -6.25 -0.47
CA LEU A 223 -5.15 -5.70 0.66
C LEU A 223 -5.02 -6.82 1.70
N ASN A 224 -3.85 -7.46 1.74
CA ASN A 224 -3.60 -8.62 2.59
C ASN A 224 -2.32 -8.39 3.39
N ASP A 225 -2.26 -8.91 4.61
CA ASP A 225 -0.97 -9.13 5.26
C ASP A 225 -0.26 -10.38 4.69
N ALA A 226 1.04 -10.51 4.96
CA ALA A 226 1.85 -11.61 4.41
C ALA A 226 1.41 -13.00 4.91
N ASP A 227 0.68 -13.04 6.03
CA ASP A 227 0.15 -14.24 6.68
C ASP A 227 -1.35 -14.47 6.44
N GLU A 228 -1.99 -13.69 5.57
CA GLU A 228 -3.43 -13.80 5.26
C GLU A 228 -3.69 -14.27 3.82
N ILE A 229 -4.55 -15.28 3.65
CA ILE A 229 -4.92 -15.80 2.32
C ILE A 229 -6.43 -15.79 2.17
N ILE A 230 -6.93 -15.11 1.14
CA ILE A 230 -8.35 -15.21 0.75
C ILE A 230 -8.53 -16.53 0.01
N LEU A 231 -9.06 -17.54 0.69
CA LEU A 231 -9.25 -18.88 0.12
C LEU A 231 -10.72 -19.09 -0.31
N PRO A 232 -11.01 -19.19 -1.62
CA PRO A 232 -12.38 -19.44 -2.08
C PRO A 232 -12.83 -20.86 -1.69
N LEU A 233 -14.00 -20.97 -1.03
CA LEU A 233 -14.55 -22.28 -0.63
C LEU A 233 -15.46 -22.90 -1.70
N LYS A 234 -16.09 -22.06 -2.53
CA LYS A 234 -17.08 -22.47 -3.56
C LYS A 234 -16.54 -22.40 -4.99
N HIS A 235 -15.32 -21.89 -5.15
CA HIS A 235 -14.71 -21.61 -6.45
C HIS A 235 -13.27 -22.12 -6.44
N PRO A 236 -12.70 -22.47 -7.60
CA PRO A 236 -11.33 -22.99 -7.67
C PRO A 236 -10.26 -21.90 -7.48
N ASP A 237 -10.56 -20.65 -7.88
CA ASP A 237 -9.61 -19.55 -7.92
C ASP A 237 -10.31 -18.20 -7.74
N TRP A 238 -9.53 -17.12 -7.62
CA TRP A 238 -10.07 -15.77 -7.50
C TRP A 238 -10.80 -15.31 -8.75
N LYS A 239 -10.37 -15.75 -9.94
CA LYS A 239 -10.99 -15.35 -11.20
C LYS A 239 -12.45 -15.79 -11.26
N THR A 240 -12.71 -17.06 -10.99
CA THR A 240 -14.05 -17.66 -11.01
C THR A 240 -14.90 -17.11 -9.87
N MET A 241 -14.29 -16.91 -8.69
CA MET A 241 -14.97 -16.25 -7.56
C MET A 241 -15.42 -14.84 -7.91
N MET A 242 -14.53 -14.02 -8.46
CA MET A 242 -14.86 -12.63 -8.80
C MET A 242 -15.85 -12.54 -9.95
N GLN A 243 -15.82 -13.43 -10.94
CA GLN A 243 -16.84 -13.50 -11.98
C GLN A 243 -18.24 -13.72 -11.37
N SER A 244 -18.36 -14.66 -10.44
CA SER A 244 -19.61 -14.95 -9.72
C SER A 244 -20.06 -13.76 -8.86
N LEU A 245 -19.16 -13.19 -8.07
CA LEU A 245 -19.46 -12.06 -7.17
C LEU A 245 -19.87 -10.80 -7.93
N GLN A 246 -19.21 -10.48 -9.05
CA GLN A 246 -19.57 -9.32 -9.88
C GLN A 246 -20.92 -9.49 -10.58
N GLN A 247 -21.26 -10.71 -11.00
CA GLN A 247 -22.58 -11.00 -11.58
C GLN A 247 -23.70 -10.83 -10.55
N GLN A 248 -23.46 -11.27 -9.31
CA GLN A 248 -24.43 -11.15 -8.23
C GLN A 248 -24.57 -9.72 -7.71
N ASN A 249 -23.50 -8.93 -7.79
CA ASN A 249 -23.43 -7.58 -7.24
C ASN A 249 -22.96 -6.57 -8.31
N PRO A 250 -23.77 -6.34 -9.37
CA PRO A 250 -23.41 -5.40 -10.43
C PRO A 250 -23.36 -3.97 -9.86
N GLY A 251 -22.16 -3.40 -9.77
CA GLY A 251 -21.91 -2.08 -9.20
C GLY A 251 -21.08 -2.07 -7.91
N ALA A 252 -20.78 -3.24 -7.34
CA ALA A 252 -19.84 -3.32 -6.22
C ALA A 252 -18.42 -2.97 -6.68
N GLY A 253 -17.84 -1.94 -6.05
CA GLY A 253 -16.43 -1.54 -6.23
C GLY A 253 -15.48 -2.13 -5.18
N VAL A 254 -16.03 -2.67 -4.09
CA VAL A 254 -15.28 -3.25 -2.97
C VAL A 254 -15.99 -4.53 -2.53
N PHE A 255 -15.19 -5.57 -2.26
CA PHE A 255 -15.66 -6.85 -1.72
C PHE A 255 -14.94 -7.10 -0.40
N LEU A 256 -15.71 -7.36 0.66
CA LEU A 256 -15.17 -7.66 1.98
C LEU A 256 -15.27 -9.16 2.21
N PHE A 257 -14.20 -9.74 2.76
CA PHE A 257 -14.11 -11.16 3.07
C PHE A 257 -13.99 -11.32 4.58
N GLU A 258 -14.66 -12.33 5.11
CA GLU A 258 -14.58 -12.67 6.53
C GLU A 258 -13.19 -13.22 6.85
N ASN A 259 -12.57 -12.70 7.91
CA ASN A 259 -11.28 -13.17 8.38
C ASN A 259 -11.47 -14.29 9.40
N HIS A 260 -10.66 -15.34 9.30
CA HIS A 260 -10.66 -16.45 10.25
C HIS A 260 -9.24 -16.77 10.72
N ILE A 261 -9.08 -16.94 12.04
CA ILE A 261 -7.78 -17.15 12.66
C ILE A 261 -7.46 -18.64 12.74
N PHE A 262 -6.23 -19.00 12.37
CA PHE A 262 -5.66 -20.34 12.52
C PHE A 262 -4.50 -20.27 13.52
N PRO A 263 -4.69 -20.75 14.77
CA PRO A 263 -3.75 -20.49 15.85
C PRO A 263 -2.48 -21.33 15.70
N LYS A 264 -1.34 -20.71 15.96
CA LYS A 264 -0.01 -21.36 15.93
C LYS A 264 0.18 -22.40 17.05
N THR A 265 -0.70 -22.41 18.06
CA THR A 265 -0.64 -23.32 19.20
C THR A 265 -1.26 -24.69 18.93
N VAL A 266 -2.05 -24.83 17.87
CA VAL A 266 -2.67 -26.08 17.46
C VAL A 266 -2.11 -26.47 16.10
N SER A 267 -1.53 -27.67 16.00
CA SER A 267 -0.92 -28.14 14.77
C SER A 267 -1.20 -29.61 14.46
N THR A 268 -1.12 -29.95 13.18
CA THR A 268 -1.21 -31.32 12.69
C THR A 268 0.15 -31.84 12.23
N PRO A 269 0.52 -33.10 12.53
CA PRO A 269 1.77 -33.68 12.07
C PRO A 269 1.74 -34.07 10.58
N VAL A 270 0.56 -34.04 9.94
CA VAL A 270 0.35 -34.52 8.56
C VAL A 270 1.26 -33.83 7.55
N PHE A 271 1.48 -32.52 7.70
CA PHE A 271 2.28 -31.71 6.79
C PHE A 271 3.67 -31.37 7.36
N ASN A 272 4.27 -32.28 8.12
CA ASN A 272 5.62 -32.15 8.63
C ASN A 272 6.65 -32.58 7.60
N ILE A 273 7.14 -31.61 6.81
CA ILE A 273 8.17 -31.84 5.80
C ILE A 273 9.53 -31.51 6.39
N SER A 274 10.31 -32.55 6.70
CA SER A 274 11.58 -32.43 7.45
C SER A 274 12.60 -31.49 6.81
N SER A 275 12.63 -31.39 5.47
CA SER A 275 13.52 -30.49 4.75
C SER A 275 13.19 -29.01 4.93
N TRP A 276 11.97 -28.66 5.38
CA TRP A 276 11.55 -27.29 5.62
C TRP A 276 11.87 -26.81 7.04
N ASN A 277 12.20 -27.71 7.97
CA ASN A 277 12.45 -27.38 9.38
C ASN A 277 13.66 -26.45 9.59
N THR A 278 14.53 -26.31 8.60
CA THR A 278 15.69 -25.41 8.63
C THR A 278 15.38 -24.02 8.10
N VAL A 279 14.21 -23.82 7.47
CA VAL A 279 13.77 -22.53 6.93
C VAL A 279 13.06 -21.75 8.04
N PRO A 280 13.51 -20.53 8.40
CA PRO A 280 12.86 -19.73 9.42
C PRO A 280 11.39 -19.43 9.08
N GLY A 281 10.49 -19.54 10.05
CA GLY A 281 9.09 -19.18 9.90
C GLY A 281 8.11 -20.29 10.26
N VAL A 282 6.83 -20.01 10.05
CA VAL A 282 5.73 -20.92 10.35
C VAL A 282 5.36 -21.72 9.10
N ASN A 283 5.19 -23.03 9.25
CA ASN A 283 4.61 -23.88 8.20
C ASN A 283 3.08 -23.81 8.30
N ILE A 284 2.44 -23.00 7.45
CA ILE A 284 0.98 -22.76 7.54
C ILE A 284 0.16 -24.03 7.31
N LEU A 285 0.69 -25.02 6.59
CA LEU A 285 0.01 -26.28 6.33
C LEU A 285 -0.16 -27.14 7.60
N GLN A 286 0.62 -26.87 8.65
CA GLN A 286 0.43 -27.52 9.95
C GLN A 286 -0.73 -26.91 10.74
N HIS A 287 -1.25 -25.74 10.36
CA HIS A 287 -2.24 -24.99 11.12
C HIS A 287 -3.58 -24.91 10.37
N VAL A 288 -4.30 -26.02 10.33
CA VAL A 288 -5.56 -26.18 9.57
C VAL A 288 -6.83 -26.11 10.43
N HIS A 289 -6.69 -25.93 11.74
CA HIS A 289 -7.82 -25.83 12.67
C HIS A 289 -8.16 -24.36 12.89
N ARG A 290 -9.37 -23.95 12.49
CA ARG A 290 -9.88 -22.58 12.63
C ARG A 290 -10.32 -22.31 14.08
N GLU A 291 -10.08 -21.11 14.60
CA GLU A 291 -10.77 -20.64 15.81
C GLU A 291 -12.30 -20.59 15.55
N PRO A 292 -13.13 -20.90 16.55
CA PRO A 292 -14.57 -20.62 16.47
C PRO A 292 -14.82 -19.14 16.23
N ASP A 293 -15.93 -18.82 15.54
CA ASP A 293 -16.31 -17.42 15.30
C ASP A 293 -16.57 -16.72 16.64
N ARG A 294 -16.04 -15.49 16.77
CA ARG A 294 -16.16 -14.67 17.99
C ARG A 294 -17.41 -13.82 17.99
#